data_AF-A0A9D1UWJ7-F1
#
_entry.id   AF-A0A9D1UWJ7-F1
#
_cell.length_a   1.000
_cell.length_b   1.000
_cell.length_c   1.000
_cell.angle_alpha   90.00
_cell.angle_beta   90.00
_cell.angle_gamma   90.00
#
_symmetry.space_group_name_H-M   'P 1'
#
loop_
_entity.id
_entity.type
_entity.pdbx_description
1 polymer ?
#
loop_
_entity_poly.entity_id
_entity_poly.type
_entity_poly.pdbx_seq_one_letter_code
_entity_poly.pdbx_strand_id
1 'polypeptide(L)'
;MQIKQVNEQNPISVKDSLLDFWKGFISYNGKTPRKAFWIGVVEYFVVIALNNLIFGTLNNDYAGGVSGKIFTTILFGVLLIMQIPLTALAFRRLRDAGMKTLPITLIVLINCAFSIAFVFFPMIALVKVGLIVCQCFMVLLFCVPSNGIQK
;
A
#
# COMPACT_ATOMS: atom_id res chain seq x y z
N MET A 1 18.42 8.36 -7.41
CA MET A 1 17.40 9.34 -7.79
C MET A 1 16.95 10.06 -6.52
N GLN A 2 17.40 11.30 -6.30
CA GLN A 2 17.06 12.02 -5.07
C GLN A 2 15.65 12.61 -5.22
N ILE A 3 14.72 12.16 -4.37
CA ILE A 3 13.41 12.79 -4.25
C ILE A 3 13.67 14.18 -3.68
N LYS A 4 13.37 15.21 -4.48
CA LYS A 4 13.42 16.62 -4.07
C LYS A 4 12.65 16.72 -2.75
N GLN A 5 13.29 17.22 -1.70
CA GLN A 5 12.62 17.35 -0.40
C GLN A 5 11.36 18.21 -0.59
N VAL A 6 10.19 17.59 -0.46
CA VAL A 6 8.92 18.27 -0.67
C VAL A 6 8.75 19.23 0.52
N ASN A 7 8.94 20.51 0.24
CA ASN A 7 8.72 21.60 1.18
C ASN A 7 7.23 21.60 1.57
N GLU A 8 6.92 21.39 2.86
CA GLU A 8 5.55 21.34 3.40
C GLU A 8 4.74 22.63 3.15
N GLN A 9 5.40 23.72 2.75
CA GLN A 9 4.79 25.03 2.55
C GLN A 9 4.16 25.25 1.15
N ASN A 10 4.44 24.40 0.16
CA ASN A 10 3.81 24.52 -1.17
C ASN A 10 2.51 23.69 -1.26
N PRO A 11 1.44 24.19 -1.91
CA PRO A 11 0.22 23.43 -2.09
C PRO A 11 0.50 22.18 -2.93
N ILE A 12 0.53 21.02 -2.26
CA ILE A 12 0.70 19.74 -2.92
C ILE A 12 -0.53 19.48 -3.79
N SER A 13 -0.33 19.48 -5.11
CA SER A 13 -1.32 19.08 -6.11
C SER A 13 -1.53 17.57 -6.07
N VAL A 14 -2.79 17.13 -6.17
CA VAL A 14 -3.14 15.70 -6.11
C VAL A 14 -2.46 14.93 -7.24
N LYS A 15 -2.41 15.50 -8.45
CA LYS A 15 -1.78 14.87 -9.61
C LYS A 15 -0.28 14.63 -9.39
N ASP A 16 0.43 15.63 -8.89
CA ASP A 16 1.87 15.52 -8.65
C ASP A 16 2.16 14.50 -7.54
N SER A 17 1.32 14.43 -6.51
CA SER A 17 1.44 13.44 -5.44
C SER A 17 1.23 12.00 -5.92
N LEU A 18 0.29 11.76 -6.84
CA LEU A 18 0.07 10.45 -7.45
C LEU A 18 1.24 10.08 -8.35
N LEU A 19 1.74 11.03 -9.13
CA LEU A 19 2.84 10.80 -10.04
C LEU A 19 4.15 10.53 -9.27
N ASP A 20 4.34 11.20 -8.13
CA ASP A 20 5.44 10.93 -7.19
C ASP A 20 5.26 9.61 -6.42
N PHE A 21 4.02 9.18 -6.15
CA PHE A 21 3.72 7.85 -5.60
C PHE A 21 4.26 6.76 -6.53
N TRP A 22 3.97 6.88 -7.83
CA TRP A 22 4.42 5.94 -8.86
C TRP A 22 5.86 6.13 -9.34
N LYS A 23 6.49 7.29 -9.16
CA LYS A 23 7.92 7.49 -9.47
C LYS A 23 8.83 7.12 -8.31
N GLY A 24 8.36 7.34 -7.08
CA GLY A 24 9.11 7.10 -5.86
C GLY A 24 9.03 5.67 -5.34
N PHE A 25 8.20 4.79 -5.92
CA PHE A 25 7.85 3.48 -5.37
C PHE A 25 9.02 2.54 -5.00
N ILE A 26 10.18 2.67 -5.66
CA ILE A 26 11.38 1.84 -5.38
C ILE A 26 12.34 2.50 -4.38
N SER A 27 12.21 3.82 -4.14
CA SER A 27 13.12 4.52 -3.24
C SER A 27 12.70 4.33 -1.79
N TYR A 28 13.51 3.66 -0.96
CA TYR A 28 13.27 3.63 0.49
C TYR A 28 13.85 4.85 1.22
N ASN A 29 14.48 5.76 0.47
CA ASN A 29 15.13 6.96 1.01
C ASN A 29 14.31 8.23 0.72
N GLY A 30 14.33 9.15 1.69
CA GLY A 30 13.61 10.41 1.66
C GLY A 30 12.51 10.52 2.72
N LYS A 31 11.96 11.73 2.84
CA LYS A 31 10.81 12.08 3.68
C LYS A 31 9.57 12.21 2.80
N THR A 32 8.43 11.74 3.29
CA THR A 32 7.14 11.90 2.59
C THR A 32 6.24 12.83 3.40
N PRO A 33 5.74 13.96 2.86
CA PRO A 33 4.85 14.86 3.60
C PRO A 33 3.52 14.17 3.92
N ARG A 34 2.85 14.59 5.01
CA ARG A 34 1.72 13.85 5.58
C ARG A 34 0.55 13.76 4.61
N LYS A 35 0.31 14.84 3.88
CA LYS A 35 -0.72 14.94 2.85
C LYS A 35 -0.46 13.99 1.67
N ALA A 36 0.77 13.90 1.16
CA ALA A 36 1.09 12.99 0.06
C ALA A 36 0.96 11.51 0.46
N PHE A 37 1.29 11.19 1.71
CA PHE A 37 1.09 9.86 2.27
C PHE A 37 -0.39 9.45 2.26
N TRP A 38 -1.29 10.29 2.80
CA TRP A 38 -2.73 9.99 2.81
C TRP A 38 -3.33 9.92 1.41
N ILE A 39 -2.84 10.72 0.45
CA ILE A 39 -3.27 10.62 -0.95
C ILE A 39 -2.95 9.23 -1.52
N GLY A 40 -1.74 8.71 -1.31
CA GLY A 40 -1.37 7.36 -1.76
C GLY A 40 -2.14 6.23 -1.06
N VAL A 41 -2.44 6.39 0.24
CA VAL A 41 -3.27 5.44 0.98
C VAL A 41 -4.71 5.42 0.44
N VAL A 42 -5.28 6.61 0.17
CA VAL A 42 -6.62 6.73 -0.42
C VAL A 42 -6.64 6.13 -1.83
N GLU A 43 -5.63 6.40 -2.66
CA GLU A 43 -5.48 5.77 -3.98
C GLU A 43 -5.53 4.24 -3.87
N TYR A 44 -4.74 3.66 -2.96
CA TYR A 44 -4.72 2.22 -2.72
C TYR A 44 -6.10 1.66 -2.30
N PHE A 45 -6.79 2.32 -1.37
CA PHE A 45 -8.14 1.90 -0.96
C PHE A 45 -9.16 2.03 -2.08
N VAL A 46 -9.11 3.10 -2.87
CA VAL A 46 -9.98 3.28 -4.04
C VAL A 46 -9.76 2.16 -5.05
N VAL A 47 -8.51 1.80 -5.34
CA VAL A 47 -8.19 0.69 -6.25
C VAL A 47 -8.71 -0.64 -5.72
N ILE A 48 -8.56 -0.93 -4.43
CA ILE A 48 -9.12 -2.14 -3.82
C ILE A 48 -10.65 -2.15 -3.91
N ALA A 49 -11.29 -1.03 -3.61
CA ALA A 49 -12.75 -0.93 -3.63
C ALA A 49 -13.29 -1.14 -5.05
N LEU A 50 -12.68 -0.48 -6.04
CA LEU A 50 -13.00 -0.67 -7.47
C LEU A 50 -12.76 -2.11 -7.89
N ASN A 51 -11.65 -2.72 -7.47
CA ASN A 51 -11.36 -4.12 -7.75
C ASN A 51 -12.45 -5.05 -7.18
N ASN A 52 -12.87 -4.88 -5.92
CA ASN A 52 -13.93 -5.70 -5.33
C ASN A 52 -15.29 -5.48 -5.97
N LEU A 53 -15.62 -4.24 -6.37
CA LEU A 53 -16.85 -3.92 -7.09
C LEU A 53 -16.89 -4.63 -8.45
N ILE A 54 -15.81 -4.47 -9.24
CA ILE A 54 -15.65 -5.07 -10.56
C ILE A 54 -15.63 -6.59 -10.45
N PHE A 55 -14.98 -7.15 -9.43
CA PHE A 55 -14.95 -8.59 -9.22
C PHE A 55 -16.31 -9.11 -8.76
N GLY A 56 -17.01 -8.41 -7.85
CA GLY A 56 -18.34 -8.82 -7.40
C GLY A 56 -19.37 -8.88 -8.54
N THR A 57 -19.26 -7.98 -9.51
CA THR A 57 -20.12 -7.96 -10.70
C THR A 57 -19.64 -8.96 -11.77
N LEU A 58 -18.39 -8.89 -12.20
CA LEU A 58 -17.88 -9.71 -13.31
C LEU A 58 -17.66 -11.18 -12.93
N ASN A 59 -17.36 -11.49 -11.67
CA ASN A 59 -17.13 -12.88 -11.28
C ASN A 59 -18.43 -13.71 -11.30
N ASN A 60 -19.60 -13.08 -11.25
CA ASN A 60 -20.88 -13.76 -11.53
C ASN A 60 -21.06 -14.04 -13.04
N ASP A 61 -20.63 -13.11 -13.90
CA ASP A 61 -20.82 -13.21 -15.35
C ASP A 61 -19.76 -14.10 -16.05
N TYR A 62 -18.56 -14.23 -15.48
CA TYR A 62 -17.43 -14.95 -16.07
C TYR A 62 -16.99 -16.19 -15.26
N ALA A 63 -17.80 -16.63 -14.29
CA ALA A 63 -17.51 -17.79 -13.43
C ALA A 63 -17.21 -19.06 -14.24
N GLY A 64 -15.93 -19.46 -14.27
CA GLY A 64 -15.49 -20.78 -14.76
C GLY A 64 -14.79 -20.79 -16.12
N GLY A 65 -14.82 -19.70 -16.88
CA GLY A 65 -14.17 -19.60 -18.19
C GLY A 65 -12.65 -19.32 -18.11
N VAL A 66 -11.92 -19.65 -19.18
CA VAL A 66 -10.49 -19.30 -19.34
C VAL A 66 -10.28 -17.78 -19.25
N SER A 67 -11.21 -17.00 -19.81
CA SER A 67 -11.24 -15.53 -19.70
C SER A 67 -11.34 -15.05 -18.26
N GLY A 68 -12.20 -15.69 -17.45
CA GLY A 68 -12.32 -15.41 -16.01
C GLY A 68 -11.00 -15.64 -15.27
N LYS A 69 -10.34 -16.78 -15.52
CA LYS A 69 -9.04 -17.11 -14.90
C LYS A 69 -7.92 -16.13 -15.29
N ILE A 70 -7.84 -15.72 -16.55
CA ILE A 70 -6.85 -14.73 -17.01
C ILE A 70 -7.10 -13.37 -16.35
N PHE A 71 -8.36 -12.95 -16.30
CA PHE A 71 -8.76 -11.70 -15.67
C PHE A 71 -8.42 -11.66 -14.17
N THR A 72 -8.69 -12.74 -13.44
CA THR A 72 -8.33 -12.82 -12.02
C THR A 72 -6.82 -12.76 -11.81
N THR A 73 -6.02 -13.47 -12.62
CA THR A 73 -4.55 -13.45 -12.53
C THR A 73 -3.98 -12.05 -12.76
N ILE A 74 -4.44 -11.34 -13.79
CA ILE A 74 -3.97 -9.98 -14.09
C ILE A 74 -4.27 -9.04 -12.91
N LEU A 75 -5.48 -9.11 -12.36
CA LEU A 75 -5.89 -8.29 -11.22
C LEU A 75 -5.06 -8.56 -9.97
N PHE A 76 -4.82 -9.83 -9.62
CA PHE A 76 -3.92 -10.16 -8.51
C PHE A 76 -2.50 -9.63 -8.73
N GLY A 77 -2.01 -9.67 -9.97
CA GLY A 77 -0.73 -9.06 -10.35
C GLY A 77 -0.70 -7.54 -10.08
N VAL A 78 -1.75 -6.82 -10.45
CA VAL A 78 -1.87 -5.36 -10.18
C VAL A 78 -1.86 -5.07 -8.68
N LEU A 79 -2.59 -5.86 -7.88
CA LEU A 79 -2.60 -5.70 -6.42
C LEU A 79 -1.23 -5.92 -5.78
N LEU A 80 -0.45 -6.90 -6.27
CA LEU A 80 0.92 -7.13 -5.81
C LEU A 80 1.85 -5.97 -6.18
N ILE A 81 1.73 -5.43 -7.39
CA ILE A 81 2.54 -4.28 -7.83
C ILE A 81 2.25 -3.06 -6.94
N MET A 82 0.99 -2.85 -6.54
CA MET A 82 0.62 -1.76 -5.62
C MET A 82 1.15 -1.92 -4.19
N GLN A 83 1.54 -3.12 -3.75
CA GLN A 83 2.17 -3.30 -2.43
C GLN A 83 3.57 -2.68 -2.36
N ILE A 84 4.28 -2.59 -3.47
CA ILE A 84 5.64 -2.05 -3.52
C ILE A 84 5.66 -0.57 -3.08
N PRO A 85 4.90 0.36 -3.70
CA PRO A 85 4.85 1.74 -3.25
C PRO A 85 4.30 1.88 -1.82
N LEU A 86 3.30 1.08 -1.44
CA LEU A 86 2.71 1.14 -0.11
C LEU A 86 3.72 0.76 0.98
N THR A 87 4.52 -0.29 0.75
CA THR A 87 5.58 -0.71 1.68
C THR A 87 6.73 0.29 1.73
N ALA A 88 7.12 0.88 0.59
CA ALA A 88 8.12 1.94 0.56
C ALA A 88 7.68 3.19 1.34
N LEU A 89 6.41 3.59 1.19
CA LEU A 89 5.81 4.69 1.96
C LEU A 89 5.75 4.39 3.45
N ALA A 90 5.29 3.19 3.80
CA ALA A 90 5.25 2.71 5.17
C ALA A 90 6.63 2.78 5.83
N PHE A 91 7.65 2.30 5.13
CA PHE A 91 9.02 2.27 5.61
C PHE A 91 9.57 3.68 5.88
N ARG A 92 9.35 4.62 4.95
CA ARG A 92 9.77 6.03 5.13
C ARG A 92 9.07 6.67 6.32
N ARG A 93 7.75 6.49 6.45
CA ARG A 93 6.95 7.11 7.51
C ARG A 93 7.28 6.59 8.90
N LEU A 94 7.46 5.28 9.05
CA LEU A 94 7.82 4.69 10.35
C LEU A 94 9.24 5.06 10.76
N ARG A 95 10.17 5.16 9.79
CA ARG A 95 11.51 5.69 10.04
C ARG A 95 11.46 7.16 10.47
N ASP A 96 10.65 7.98 9.80
CA ASP A 96 10.47 9.40 10.14
C ASP A 96 9.80 9.57 11.53
N ALA A 97 9.05 8.58 12.01
CA ALA A 97 8.49 8.52 13.37
C ALA A 97 9.50 8.04 14.44
N GLY A 98 10.76 7.78 14.08
CA GLY A 98 11.81 7.38 15.03
C GLY A 98 11.82 5.90 15.40
N MET A 99 11.06 5.05 14.71
CA MET A 99 11.10 3.61 14.95
C MET A 99 12.42 2.99 14.44
N LYS A 100 12.95 2.01 15.18
CA LYS A 100 14.12 1.24 14.77
C LYS A 100 13.85 0.51 13.45
N THR A 101 14.87 0.38 12.60
CA THR A 101 14.75 -0.25 11.28
C THR A 101 14.27 -1.70 11.35
N LEU A 102 14.71 -2.47 12.35
CA LEU A 102 14.36 -3.90 12.50
C LEU A 102 12.85 -4.18 12.60
N PRO A 103 12.08 -3.57 13.53
CA PRO A 103 10.64 -3.81 13.61
C PRO A 103 9.88 -3.34 12.36
N ILE A 104 10.35 -2.28 11.69
CA ILE A 104 9.75 -1.81 10.43
C ILE A 104 9.88 -2.89 9.36
N THR A 105 11.10 -3.42 9.17
CA THR A 105 11.35 -4.47 8.18
C THR A 105 10.52 -5.72 8.46
N LEU A 106 10.39 -6.12 9.73
CA LEU A 106 9.56 -7.27 10.11
C LEU A 106 8.09 -7.07 9.76
N ILE A 107 7.51 -5.91 10.08
CA ILE A 107 6.11 -5.60 9.77
C ILE A 107 5.88 -5.58 8.24
N VAL A 108 6.80 -4.98 7.49
CA VAL A 108 6.74 -4.96 6.03
C VAL A 108 6.83 -6.37 5.43
N LEU A 109 7.72 -7.21 5.95
CA LEU A 109 7.86 -8.61 5.52
C LEU A 109 6.59 -9.42 5.83
N ILE A 110 6.00 -9.25 7.02
CA ILE A 110 4.75 -9.90 7.40
C ILE A 110 3.62 -9.48 6.44
N ASN A 111 3.49 -8.19 6.16
CA ASN A 111 2.46 -7.70 5.22
C ASN A 111 2.67 -8.24 3.80
N CYS A 112 3.93 -8.32 3.35
CA CYS A 112 4.28 -8.93 2.07
C CYS A 112 3.90 -10.41 2.03
N ALA A 113 4.21 -11.18 3.08
CA ALA A 113 3.86 -12.59 3.20
C ALA A 113 2.34 -12.82 3.16
N PHE A 114 1.55 -12.03 3.89
CA PHE A 114 0.09 -12.11 3.85
C PHE A 114 -0.48 -11.70 2.48
N SER A 115 0.12 -10.71 1.82
CA SER A 115 -0.28 -10.27 0.48
C SER A 115 -0.04 -11.37 -0.56
N ILE A 116 1.12 -12.05 -0.49
CA ILE A 116 1.43 -13.20 -1.34
C ILE A 116 0.47 -14.36 -1.03
N ALA A 117 0.26 -14.68 0.25
CA ALA A 117 -0.68 -15.72 0.64
C ALA A 117 -2.11 -15.45 0.15
N PHE A 118 -2.56 -14.20 0.14
CA PHE A 118 -3.87 -13.81 -0.39
C PHE A 118 -4.01 -14.08 -1.89
N VAL A 119 -2.94 -13.92 -2.67
CA VAL A 119 -2.94 -14.21 -4.10
C VAL A 119 -3.08 -15.72 -4.37
N PHE A 120 -2.36 -16.54 -3.62
CA PHE A 120 -2.41 -18.00 -3.81
C PHE A 120 -3.65 -18.63 -3.18
N PHE A 121 -4.14 -18.07 -2.07
CA PHE A 121 -5.24 -18.62 -1.29
C PHE A 121 -6.36 -17.60 -1.03
N PRO A 122 -6.96 -17.01 -2.07
CA PRO A 122 -7.96 -15.96 -1.93
C PRO A 122 -9.31 -16.47 -1.38
N MET A 123 -9.52 -17.78 -1.24
CA MET A 123 -10.76 -18.33 -0.67
C MET A 123 -10.68 -18.55 0.83
N ILE A 124 -9.47 -18.53 1.42
CA ILE A 124 -9.27 -18.79 2.84
C ILE A 124 -9.59 -17.52 3.64
N ALA A 125 -10.68 -17.55 4.41
CA ALA A 125 -11.14 -16.41 5.21
C ALA A 125 -10.07 -15.91 6.20
N LEU A 126 -9.33 -16.82 6.84
CA LEU A 126 -8.23 -16.49 7.75
C LEU A 126 -7.14 -15.63 7.09
N VAL A 127 -6.78 -15.91 5.84
CA VAL A 127 -5.78 -15.14 5.09
C VAL A 127 -6.29 -13.73 4.81
N LYS A 128 -7.58 -13.58 4.46
CA LYS A 128 -8.20 -12.26 4.24
C LYS A 128 -8.24 -11.43 5.51
N VAL A 129 -8.72 -12.03 6.60
CA VAL A 129 -8.82 -11.35 7.90
C VAL A 129 -7.42 -10.96 8.39
N GLY A 130 -6.43 -11.86 8.27
CA GLY A 130 -5.05 -11.57 8.62
C GLY A 130 -4.47 -10.39 7.84
N LEU A 131 -4.69 -10.34 6.52
CA LEU A 131 -4.25 -9.22 5.67
C LEU A 131 -4.93 -7.91 6.07
N ILE A 132 -6.24 -7.92 6.30
CA ILE A 132 -7.00 -6.72 6.72
C ILE A 132 -6.48 -6.22 8.07
N VAL A 133 -6.28 -7.11 9.05
CA VAL A 133 -5.74 -6.75 10.36
C VAL A 133 -4.34 -6.14 10.23
N CYS A 134 -3.47 -6.72 9.40
CA CYS A 134 -2.13 -6.19 9.17
C CYS A 134 -2.15 -4.80 8.52
N GLN A 135 -3.03 -4.58 7.54
CA GLN A 135 -3.21 -3.29 6.88
C GLN A 135 -3.79 -2.25 7.83
N CYS A 136 -4.80 -2.61 8.62
CA CYS A 136 -5.36 -1.73 9.66
C CYS A 136 -4.29 -1.36 10.70
N PHE A 137 -3.48 -2.32 11.14
CA PHE A 137 -2.39 -2.06 12.08
C PHE A 137 -1.34 -1.12 11.49
N MET A 138 -0.96 -1.30 10.22
CA MET A 138 -0.10 -0.37 9.48
C MET A 138 -0.71 1.04 9.45
N VAL A 139 -1.98 1.17 9.08
CA VAL A 139 -2.70 2.46 9.05
C VAL A 139 -2.71 3.13 10.43
N LEU A 140 -2.95 2.37 11.49
CA LEU A 140 -2.91 2.86 12.87
C LEU A 140 -1.51 3.35 13.27
N LEU A 141 -0.46 2.62 12.89
CA LEU A 141 0.92 3.05 13.12
C LEU A 141 1.26 4.35 12.37
N PHE A 142 0.62 4.63 11.23
CA PHE A 142 0.79 5.90 10.51
C PHE A 142 -0.02 7.06 11.09
N CYS A 143 -1.02 6.78 11.93
CA CYS A 143 -1.74 7.79 12.71
C CYS A 143 -0.94 8.29 13.92
N VAL A 144 0.11 7.58 14.31
CA VAL A 144 1.01 8.00 15.40
C VAL A 144 1.61 9.37 15.03
N PRO A 145 1.43 10.40 15.88
CA PRO A 145 2.00 11.71 15.62
C PRO A 145 3.53 11.60 15.57
N SER A 146 4.17 12.09 14.52
CA SER A 146 5.65 12.12 14.42
C SER A 146 6.28 13.19 15.32
N ASN A 147 5.62 13.57 16.41
CA ASN A 147 6.09 14.55 17.37
C ASN A 147 6.76 13.80 18.53
N GLY A 148 8.08 13.73 18.49
CA GLY A 148 8.92 13.00 19.44
C GLY A 148 9.60 11.87 18.69
N ILE A 149 10.79 12.06 18.14
CA ILE A 149 12.01 12.22 18.93
C ILE A 149 12.92 13.22 18.20
N GLN A 150 13.02 14.43 18.74
CA GLN A 150 14.29 15.16 18.67
C GLN A 150 15.23 14.46 19.65
N LYS A 151 16.12 13.62 19.15
CA LYS A 151 17.41 13.30 19.77
C LYS A 151 18.42 13.10 18.66
#